data_AF-A0AAU4BA32-F1
#
_entry.id   AF-A0AAU4BA32-F1
#
_cell.length_a   1.000
_cell.length_b   1.000
_cell.length_c   1.000
_cell.angle_alpha   90.00
_cell.angle_beta   90.00
_cell.angle_gamma   90.00
#
_symmetry.space_group_name_H-M   'P 1'
#
loop_
_entity.id
_entity.type
_entity.pdbx_description
1 polymer ?
#
loop_
_entity_poly.entity_id
_entity_poly.type
_entity_poly.pdbx_seq_one_letter_code
_entity_poly.pdbx_strand_id
1 'polypeptide(L)'
;MMELFAGSAEGVRERSDQSAKSTLRAMMRAVQSLANEQQLAISTMQERHDDPDVLEGLLRIDHMNAQLGRRAQATAVLCGSWPGQQRTASSMTDVVRGATSRIRDYLRVNLEGSVGGAVTSRAVEPVVLTLAELLDNAARHSRPDTTVEVNFRTTHNGVAIMIDDAGVAMDAEELQRAAELLSGETSVDVHRLGDPPQIGFAVAGVLAARYGFRVSVDSRSPYGGVRAVVFLPSALLTTVPDDPRPEPAPPPPPAETSAETSDKDAAADGPSTAGGLPKRSRVTVAERRGGTTGAPGEGKEPAARPARETAAGLGAWQRGTRSGRAAAEDGDGDGDGRP
;
A
#
# COMPACT_ATOMS: atom_id res chain seq x y z
N MET A 1 -16.23 54.41 -9.00
CA MET A 1 -15.68 53.89 -10.28
C MET A 1 -14.60 52.84 -10.04
N MET A 2 -13.57 53.07 -9.21
CA MET A 2 -12.54 52.04 -8.91
C MET A 2 -13.10 50.72 -8.34
N GLU A 3 -14.10 50.76 -7.44
CA GLU A 3 -14.69 49.53 -6.86
C GLU A 3 -15.33 48.59 -7.90
N LEU A 4 -15.94 49.16 -8.95
CA LEU A 4 -16.52 48.38 -10.08
C LEU A 4 -15.44 47.68 -10.92
N PHE A 5 -14.24 48.27 -11.04
CA PHE A 5 -13.11 47.62 -11.70
C PHE A 5 -12.45 46.55 -10.81
N ALA A 6 -12.37 46.79 -9.49
CA ALA A 6 -11.86 45.81 -8.54
C ALA A 6 -12.70 44.52 -8.53
N GLY A 7 -14.03 44.63 -8.33
CA GLY A 7 -14.93 43.47 -8.33
C GLY A 7 -14.99 42.74 -9.69
N SER A 8 -14.81 43.47 -10.80
CA SER A 8 -14.70 42.86 -12.13
C SER A 8 -13.40 42.05 -12.30
N ALA A 9 -12.26 42.59 -11.86
CA ALA A 9 -10.97 41.91 -11.94
C ALA A 9 -10.90 40.68 -11.01
N GLU A 10 -11.48 40.78 -9.81
CA GLU A 10 -11.58 39.69 -8.84
C GLU A 10 -12.45 38.55 -9.38
N GLY A 11 -13.66 38.86 -9.88
CA GLY A 11 -14.52 37.87 -10.53
C GLY A 11 -13.96 37.30 -11.84
N VAL A 12 -13.01 37.96 -12.52
CA VAL A 12 -12.28 37.37 -13.65
C VAL A 12 -11.21 36.37 -13.17
N ARG A 13 -10.48 36.70 -12.10
CA ARG A 13 -9.51 35.77 -11.47
C ARG A 13 -10.19 34.51 -10.95
N GLU A 14 -11.26 34.65 -10.17
CA GLU A 14 -11.98 33.51 -9.61
C GLU A 14 -12.53 32.56 -10.69
N ARG A 15 -13.06 33.10 -11.80
CA ARG A 15 -13.48 32.29 -12.96
C ARG A 15 -12.31 31.63 -13.68
N SER A 16 -11.16 32.30 -13.77
CA SER A 16 -9.93 31.73 -14.34
C SER A 16 -9.42 30.56 -13.49
N ASP A 17 -9.34 30.73 -12.17
CA ASP A 17 -8.89 29.72 -11.23
C ASP A 17 -9.83 28.51 -11.21
N GLN A 18 -11.15 28.75 -11.23
CA GLN A 18 -12.13 27.68 -11.29
C GLN A 18 -12.08 26.92 -12.63
N SER A 19 -11.85 27.62 -13.74
CA SER A 19 -11.61 27.01 -15.05
C SER A 19 -10.34 26.14 -15.04
N ALA A 20 -9.23 26.66 -14.52
CA ALA A 20 -7.97 25.95 -14.38
C ALA A 20 -8.10 24.70 -13.49
N LYS A 21 -8.71 24.83 -12.29
CA LYS A 21 -9.02 23.71 -11.39
C LYS A 21 -9.90 22.67 -12.09
N SER A 22 -10.92 23.09 -12.83
CA SER A 22 -11.81 22.16 -13.54
C SER A 22 -11.09 21.38 -14.65
N THR A 23 -10.19 22.05 -15.38
CA THR A 23 -9.37 21.47 -16.45
C THR A 23 -8.34 20.50 -15.90
N LEU A 24 -7.60 20.91 -14.86
CA LEU A 24 -6.63 20.06 -14.18
C LEU A 24 -7.31 18.83 -13.56
N ARG A 25 -8.50 18.99 -12.96
CA ARG A 25 -9.31 17.85 -12.47
C ARG A 25 -9.64 16.85 -13.58
N ALA A 26 -10.02 17.33 -14.76
CA ALA A 26 -10.33 16.46 -15.89
C ALA A 26 -9.08 15.71 -16.40
N MET A 27 -7.95 16.41 -16.55
CA MET A 27 -6.67 15.81 -16.92
C MET A 27 -6.21 14.75 -15.92
N MET A 28 -6.27 15.04 -14.62
CA MET A 28 -5.88 14.08 -13.58
C MET A 28 -6.80 12.85 -13.53
N ARG A 29 -8.11 13.01 -13.80
CA ARG A 29 -9.02 11.87 -13.97
C ARG A 29 -8.68 11.01 -15.18
N ALA A 30 -8.26 11.61 -16.30
CA ALA A 30 -7.80 10.85 -17.47
C ALA A 30 -6.51 10.06 -17.16
N VAL A 31 -5.54 10.67 -16.46
CA VAL A 31 -4.33 9.96 -15.98
C VAL A 31 -4.70 8.81 -15.04
N GLN A 32 -5.68 8.99 -14.14
CA GLN A 32 -6.17 7.92 -13.28
C GLN A 32 -6.82 6.77 -14.06
N SER A 33 -7.57 7.05 -15.13
CA SER A 33 -8.13 5.99 -16.00
C SER A 33 -7.03 5.17 -16.63
N LEU A 34 -6.05 5.83 -17.25
CA LEU A 34 -4.90 5.16 -17.87
C LEU A 34 -4.09 4.34 -16.87
N ALA A 35 -3.93 4.82 -15.62
CA ALA A 35 -3.29 4.05 -14.56
C ALA A 35 -4.10 2.80 -14.17
N ASN A 36 -5.43 2.88 -14.14
CA ASN A 36 -6.30 1.72 -13.88
C ASN A 36 -6.25 0.71 -15.05
N GLU A 37 -6.22 1.18 -16.29
CA GLU A 37 -6.07 0.35 -17.49
C GLU A 37 -4.70 -0.37 -17.52
N GLN A 38 -3.63 0.34 -17.16
CA GLN A 38 -2.30 -0.25 -16.98
C GLN A 38 -2.29 -1.29 -15.86
N GLN A 39 -2.99 -1.05 -14.74
CA GLN A 39 -3.12 -2.01 -13.64
C GLN A 39 -3.72 -3.34 -14.10
N LEU A 40 -4.77 -3.30 -14.91
CA LEU A 40 -5.43 -4.48 -15.48
C LEU A 40 -4.51 -5.23 -16.45
N ALA A 41 -3.80 -4.50 -17.32
CA ALA A 41 -2.83 -5.09 -18.25
C ALA A 41 -1.66 -5.77 -17.52
N ILE A 42 -1.11 -5.14 -16.49
CA ILE A 42 -0.03 -5.69 -15.66
C ILE A 42 -0.51 -6.94 -14.91
N SER A 43 -1.70 -6.89 -14.30
CA SER A 43 -2.29 -8.05 -13.61
C SER A 43 -2.48 -9.24 -14.56
N THR A 44 -3.00 -8.97 -15.75
CA THR A 44 -3.15 -9.96 -16.84
C THR A 44 -1.81 -10.58 -17.27
N MET A 45 -0.71 -9.80 -17.28
CA MET A 45 0.63 -10.34 -17.55
C MET A 45 1.14 -11.19 -16.38
N GLN A 46 0.91 -10.75 -15.14
CA GLN A 46 1.33 -11.48 -13.93
C GLN A 46 0.57 -12.81 -13.74
N GLU A 47 -0.60 -12.98 -14.34
CA GLU A 47 -1.35 -14.25 -14.36
C GLU A 47 -0.91 -15.21 -15.48
N ARG A 48 -0.27 -14.68 -16.54
CA ARG A 48 0.20 -15.47 -17.71
C ARG A 48 1.67 -15.90 -17.62
N HIS A 49 2.41 -15.41 -16.62
CA HIS A 49 3.86 -15.59 -16.51
C HIS A 49 4.29 -15.97 -15.09
N ASP A 50 4.79 -17.20 -14.93
CA ASP A 50 5.37 -17.71 -13.69
C ASP A 50 6.90 -17.48 -13.58
N ASP A 51 7.53 -16.87 -14.59
CA ASP A 51 8.97 -16.59 -14.61
C ASP A 51 9.32 -15.55 -13.53
N PRO A 52 10.21 -15.86 -12.55
CA PRO A 52 10.54 -14.96 -11.45
C PRO A 52 11.15 -13.62 -11.89
N ASP A 53 11.95 -13.60 -12.96
CA ASP A 53 12.64 -12.39 -13.43
C ASP A 53 11.66 -11.49 -14.19
N VAL A 54 10.71 -12.08 -14.94
CA VAL A 54 9.57 -11.36 -15.53
C VAL A 54 8.67 -10.79 -14.45
N LEU A 55 8.35 -11.59 -13.42
CA LEU A 55 7.51 -11.16 -12.31
C LEU A 55 8.16 -10.01 -11.52
N GLU A 56 9.46 -10.03 -11.26
CA GLU A 56 10.19 -8.91 -10.63
C GLU A 56 10.05 -7.62 -11.46
N GLY A 57 10.20 -7.71 -12.79
CA GLY A 57 9.96 -6.60 -13.70
C GLY A 57 8.53 -6.06 -13.62
N LEU A 58 7.53 -6.94 -13.65
CA LEU A 58 6.12 -6.57 -13.55
C LEU A 58 5.76 -5.95 -12.18
N LEU A 59 6.30 -6.47 -11.08
CA LEU A 59 6.14 -5.91 -9.73
C LEU A 59 6.67 -4.46 -9.65
N ARG A 60 7.79 -4.17 -10.32
CA ARG A 60 8.35 -2.81 -10.37
C ARG A 60 7.47 -1.86 -11.19
N ILE A 61 6.93 -2.32 -12.33
CA ILE A 61 6.05 -1.52 -13.18
C ILE A 61 4.71 -1.27 -12.48
N ASP A 62 4.12 -2.30 -11.86
CA ASP A 62 2.93 -2.22 -11.01
C ASP A 62 3.06 -1.13 -9.94
N HIS A 63 4.18 -1.14 -9.23
CA HIS A 63 4.45 -0.17 -8.17
C HIS A 63 4.67 1.27 -8.69
N MET A 64 5.26 1.44 -9.88
CA MET A 64 5.36 2.74 -10.55
C MET A 64 3.98 3.25 -11.00
N ASN A 65 3.12 2.36 -11.49
CA ASN A 65 1.75 2.67 -11.87
C ASN A 65 0.89 3.08 -10.67
N ALA A 66 0.99 2.36 -9.55
CA ALA A 66 0.33 2.73 -8.29
C ALA A 66 0.77 4.11 -7.76
N GLN A 67 2.04 4.47 -7.91
CA GLN A 67 2.54 5.81 -7.60
C GLN A 67 1.96 6.89 -8.52
N LEU A 68 1.90 6.64 -9.83
CA LEU A 68 1.31 7.56 -10.81
C LEU A 68 -0.18 7.80 -10.53
N GLY A 69 -0.94 6.72 -10.31
CA GLY A 69 -2.35 6.79 -9.89
C GLY A 69 -2.52 7.64 -8.64
N ARG A 70 -1.77 7.36 -7.55
CA ARG A 70 -1.83 8.16 -6.32
C ARG A 70 -1.60 9.66 -6.59
N ARG A 71 -0.58 10.02 -7.38
CA ARG A 71 -0.27 11.43 -7.69
C ARG A 71 -1.39 12.11 -8.46
N ALA A 72 -1.98 11.41 -9.44
CA ALA A 72 -3.15 11.91 -10.17
C ALA A 72 -4.37 12.09 -9.25
N GLN A 73 -4.66 11.09 -8.40
CA GLN A 73 -5.75 11.12 -7.42
C GLN A 73 -5.59 12.27 -6.41
N ALA A 74 -4.42 12.43 -5.82
CA ALA A 74 -4.08 13.49 -4.87
C ALA A 74 -4.26 14.89 -5.49
N THR A 75 -3.74 15.08 -6.71
CA THR A 75 -3.90 16.35 -7.44
C THR A 75 -5.37 16.62 -7.81
N ALA A 76 -6.11 15.59 -8.21
CA ALA A 76 -7.54 15.70 -8.48
C ALA A 76 -8.35 16.08 -7.23
N VAL A 77 -7.95 15.63 -6.03
CA VAL A 77 -8.57 16.02 -4.75
C VAL A 77 -8.40 17.52 -4.47
N LEU A 78 -7.20 18.08 -4.68
CA LEU A 78 -6.99 19.54 -4.56
C LEU A 78 -7.84 20.35 -5.56
N CYS A 79 -8.19 19.75 -6.70
CA CYS A 79 -9.08 20.34 -7.69
C CYS A 79 -10.59 20.07 -7.42
N GLY A 80 -10.96 19.57 -6.24
CA GLY A 80 -12.35 19.29 -5.87
C GLY A 80 -12.94 18.04 -6.55
N SER A 81 -12.11 17.05 -6.88
CA SER A 81 -12.55 15.66 -7.06
C SER A 81 -12.57 14.93 -5.72
N TRP A 82 -13.28 13.81 -5.66
CA TRP A 82 -13.30 12.95 -4.49
C TRP A 82 -12.92 11.53 -4.91
N PRO A 83 -12.25 10.74 -4.04
CA PRO A 83 -12.03 9.33 -4.30
C PRO A 83 -13.37 8.62 -4.45
N GLY A 84 -13.71 8.21 -5.67
CA GLY A 84 -15.06 7.74 -6.03
C GLY A 84 -15.31 6.25 -5.81
N GLN A 85 -14.28 5.48 -5.46
CA GLN A 85 -14.39 4.05 -5.25
C GLN A 85 -14.70 3.77 -3.79
N GLN A 86 -15.94 3.36 -3.49
CA GLN A 86 -16.21 2.71 -2.21
C GLN A 86 -15.45 1.38 -2.20
N ARG A 87 -14.64 1.17 -1.16
CA ARG A 87 -13.98 -0.12 -0.90
C ARG A 87 -14.88 -0.91 0.04
N THR A 88 -14.65 -2.22 0.17
CA THR A 88 -15.14 -2.97 1.33
C THR A 88 -14.53 -2.41 2.62
N ALA A 89 -15.24 -2.56 3.74
CA ALA A 89 -14.70 -2.15 5.03
C ALA A 89 -13.40 -2.93 5.31
N SER A 90 -12.32 -2.22 5.66
CA SER A 90 -10.95 -2.77 5.66
C SER A 90 -10.30 -2.66 7.03
N SER A 91 -9.57 -3.67 7.48
CA SER A 91 -8.86 -3.63 8.78
C SER A 91 -7.88 -2.45 8.86
N MET A 92 -7.57 -1.95 10.06
CA MET A 92 -6.56 -0.89 10.21
C MET A 92 -5.21 -1.28 9.59
N THR A 93 -4.82 -2.55 9.72
CA THR A 93 -3.59 -3.10 9.15
C THR A 93 -3.61 -3.06 7.62
N ASP A 94 -4.74 -3.39 6.98
CA ASP A 94 -4.83 -3.41 5.52
C ASP A 94 -4.98 -2.00 4.93
N VAL A 95 -5.60 -1.08 5.67
CA VAL A 95 -5.61 0.36 5.36
C VAL A 95 -4.19 0.93 5.37
N VAL A 96 -3.37 0.63 6.37
CA VAL A 96 -1.95 1.04 6.38
C VAL A 96 -1.18 0.35 5.26
N ARG A 97 -1.34 -0.96 5.05
CA ARG A 97 -0.66 -1.69 3.94
C ARG A 97 -1.01 -1.12 2.57
N GLY A 98 -2.28 -0.81 2.33
CA GLY A 98 -2.76 -0.21 1.08
C GLY A 98 -2.31 1.24 0.87
N ALA A 99 -1.90 1.94 1.94
CA ALA A 99 -1.23 3.22 1.86
C ALA A 99 0.25 3.05 1.53
N THR A 100 0.94 2.18 2.27
CA THR A 100 2.34 1.80 2.05
C THR A 100 2.57 1.26 0.63
N SER A 101 1.61 0.52 0.04
CA SER A 101 1.71 0.02 -1.35
C SER A 101 1.72 1.06 -2.44
N ARG A 102 1.44 2.32 -2.10
CA ARG A 102 1.43 3.43 -3.05
C ARG A 102 2.71 4.27 -2.98
N ILE A 103 3.54 4.21 -1.93
CA ILE A 103 4.69 5.10 -1.75
C ILE A 103 6.00 4.50 -2.28
N ARG A 104 6.93 5.34 -2.76
CA ARG A 104 8.20 4.87 -3.38
C ARG A 104 9.05 4.03 -2.43
N ASP A 105 9.18 4.50 -1.19
CA ASP A 105 10.07 3.96 -0.17
C ASP A 105 9.35 2.96 0.77
N TYR A 106 8.40 2.20 0.23
CA TYR A 106 7.52 1.29 1.00
C TYR A 106 8.27 0.27 1.87
N LEU A 107 9.48 -0.16 1.47
CA LEU A 107 10.35 -1.07 2.26
C LEU A 107 10.91 -0.43 3.55
N ARG A 108 10.81 0.89 3.70
CA ARG A 108 11.24 1.62 4.91
C ARG A 108 10.10 1.81 5.92
N VAL A 109 8.87 1.45 5.58
CA VAL A 109 7.73 1.55 6.51
C VAL A 109 7.61 0.26 7.31
N ASN A 110 7.78 0.36 8.63
CA ASN A 110 7.51 -0.72 9.56
C ASN A 110 6.17 -0.49 10.26
N LEU A 111 5.37 -1.55 10.41
CA LEU A 111 4.04 -1.50 11.02
C LEU A 111 4.06 -2.30 12.32
N GLU A 112 4.06 -1.59 13.44
CA GLU A 112 4.10 -2.17 14.78
C GLU A 112 2.71 -2.41 15.35
N GLY A 113 2.46 -3.67 15.70
CA GLY A 113 1.24 -4.11 16.35
C GLY A 113 0.00 -4.16 15.44
N SER A 114 -1.15 -4.34 16.07
CA SER A 114 -2.46 -4.32 15.42
C SER A 114 -3.50 -3.78 16.40
N VAL A 115 -4.64 -3.34 15.87
CA VAL A 115 -5.79 -2.92 16.66
C VAL A 115 -7.05 -3.50 16.03
N GLY A 116 -8.00 -3.91 16.87
CA GLY A 116 -9.28 -4.44 16.39
C GLY A 116 -10.13 -3.37 15.70
N GLY A 117 -11.01 -3.84 14.80
CA GLY A 117 -11.90 -2.99 14.01
C GLY A 117 -11.39 -2.67 12.61
N ALA A 118 -12.31 -2.19 11.78
CA ALA A 118 -12.09 -1.83 10.38
C ALA A 118 -12.57 -0.40 10.09
N VAL A 119 -12.00 0.22 9.07
CA VAL A 119 -12.49 1.50 8.53
C VAL A 119 -13.69 1.21 7.65
N THR A 120 -14.77 1.97 7.86
CA THR A 120 -16.00 1.88 7.05
C THR A 120 -15.72 2.13 5.57
N SER A 121 -16.44 1.41 4.69
CA SER A 121 -16.32 1.44 3.21
C SER A 121 -16.14 2.83 2.59
N ARG A 122 -16.89 3.82 3.10
CA ARG A 122 -16.87 5.22 2.65
C ARG A 122 -15.61 6.02 3.01
N ALA A 123 -14.82 5.52 3.95
CA ALA A 123 -13.67 6.22 4.53
C ALA A 123 -12.32 5.53 4.24
N VAL A 124 -12.32 4.25 3.81
CA VAL A 124 -11.10 3.49 3.48
C VAL A 124 -10.21 4.25 2.49
N GLU A 125 -10.71 4.54 1.28
CA GLU A 125 -9.89 5.16 0.23
C GLU A 125 -9.40 6.58 0.59
N PRO A 126 -10.21 7.47 1.21
CA PRO A 126 -9.72 8.73 1.79
C PRO A 126 -8.60 8.56 2.82
N VAL A 127 -8.74 7.63 3.78
CA VAL A 127 -7.74 7.40 4.82
C VAL A 127 -6.47 6.78 4.24
N VAL A 128 -6.60 5.83 3.30
CA VAL A 128 -5.46 5.25 2.56
C VAL A 128 -4.69 6.33 1.80
N LEU A 129 -5.37 7.25 1.12
CA LEU A 129 -4.72 8.34 0.40
C LEU A 129 -4.02 9.33 1.35
N THR A 130 -4.66 9.70 2.45
CA THR A 130 -4.04 10.53 3.51
C THR A 130 -2.80 9.88 4.08
N LEU A 131 -2.89 8.61 4.51
CA LEU A 131 -1.74 7.87 5.04
C LEU A 131 -0.63 7.74 4.00
N ALA A 132 -0.97 7.52 2.72
CA ALA A 132 0.05 7.41 1.67
C ALA A 132 0.81 8.72 1.47
N GLU A 133 0.14 9.88 1.49
CA GLU A 133 0.84 11.17 1.41
C GLU A 133 1.67 11.47 2.67
N LEU A 134 1.20 11.09 3.87
CA LEU A 134 1.96 11.23 5.12
C LEU A 134 3.20 10.33 5.17
N LEU A 135 3.08 9.05 4.80
CA LEU A 135 4.19 8.09 4.77
C LEU A 135 5.22 8.45 3.70
N ASP A 136 4.77 8.88 2.52
CA ASP A 136 5.63 9.39 1.44
C ASP A 136 6.35 10.68 1.90
N ASN A 137 5.73 11.51 2.75
CA ASN A 137 6.39 12.67 3.34
C ASN A 137 7.46 12.30 4.39
N ALA A 138 7.09 11.43 5.35
CA ALA A 138 7.97 10.93 6.40
C ALA A 138 9.22 10.23 5.84
N ALA A 139 9.06 9.38 4.82
CA ALA A 139 10.16 8.66 4.20
C ALA A 139 11.11 9.59 3.42
N ARG A 140 10.60 10.67 2.80
CA ARG A 140 11.42 11.65 2.06
C ARG A 140 12.23 12.58 2.96
N HIS A 141 11.71 12.92 4.15
CA HIS A 141 12.41 13.79 5.10
C HIS A 141 13.25 13.01 6.13
N SER A 142 13.05 11.70 6.25
CA SER A 142 13.90 10.77 7.02
C SER A 142 15.17 10.41 6.27
N ARG A 143 16.27 10.20 7.01
CA ARG A 143 17.56 9.78 6.44
C ARG A 143 17.44 8.43 5.71
N PRO A 144 18.20 8.18 4.62
CA PRO A 144 18.02 6.96 3.80
C PRO A 144 18.21 5.64 4.55
N ASP A 145 18.94 5.64 5.67
CA ASP A 145 19.26 4.51 6.53
C ASP A 145 18.23 4.25 7.64
N THR A 146 17.23 5.11 7.81
CA THR A 146 16.19 4.96 8.86
C THR A 146 14.86 4.45 8.30
N THR A 147 14.10 3.79 9.17
CA THR A 147 12.69 3.41 8.95
C THR A 147 11.72 4.54 9.31
N VAL A 148 10.48 4.39 8.87
CA VAL A 148 9.30 5.13 9.32
C VAL A 148 8.43 4.15 10.08
N GLU A 149 8.18 4.41 11.36
CA GLU A 149 7.43 3.51 12.23
C GLU A 149 5.95 3.92 12.24
N VAL A 150 5.05 2.93 12.11
CA VAL A 150 3.60 3.14 12.13
C VAL A 150 2.99 2.29 13.23
N ASN A 151 2.21 2.90 14.11
CA ASN A 151 1.61 2.21 15.25
C ASN A 151 0.20 2.74 15.57
N PHE A 152 -0.56 1.93 16.30
CA PHE A 152 -1.96 2.20 16.64
C PHE A 152 -2.15 2.52 18.13
N ARG A 153 -3.05 3.45 18.44
CA ARG A 153 -3.57 3.69 19.81
C ARG A 153 -5.09 3.74 19.77
N THR A 154 -5.73 2.84 20.52
CA THR A 154 -7.15 2.98 20.83
C THR A 154 -7.34 4.15 21.80
N THR A 155 -8.39 4.94 21.57
CA THR A 155 -8.81 6.04 22.45
C THR A 155 -10.26 5.81 22.89
N HIS A 156 -10.76 6.63 23.80
CA HIS A 156 -12.15 6.52 24.27
C HIS A 156 -13.22 6.83 23.19
N ASN A 157 -12.85 7.40 22.04
CA ASN A 157 -13.78 7.82 20.99
C ASN A 157 -13.34 7.43 19.57
N GLY A 158 -12.32 6.59 19.41
CA GLY A 158 -11.81 6.17 18.10
C GLY A 158 -10.43 5.54 18.16
N VAL A 159 -9.73 5.54 17.02
CA VAL A 159 -8.36 5.01 16.87
C VAL A 159 -7.46 6.11 16.32
N ALA A 160 -6.28 6.28 16.91
CA ALA A 160 -5.20 7.07 16.36
C ALA A 160 -4.19 6.14 15.67
N ILE A 161 -3.84 6.47 14.42
CA ILE A 161 -2.70 5.92 13.69
C ILE A 161 -1.60 6.96 13.81
N MET A 162 -0.48 6.64 14.44
CA MET A 162 0.68 7.54 14.48
C MET A 162 1.75 7.04 13.51
N ILE A 163 2.46 7.99 12.92
CA ILE A 163 3.57 7.77 11.99
C ILE A 163 4.74 8.55 12.56
N ASP A 164 5.77 7.83 13.01
CA ASP A 164 6.98 8.38 13.60
C ASP A 164 8.13 8.32 12.59
N ASP A 165 8.69 9.49 12.26
CA ASP A 165 9.82 9.61 11.35
C ASP A 165 11.14 9.92 12.10
N ALA A 166 12.27 9.69 11.42
CA ALA A 166 13.60 10.00 11.94
C ALA A 166 14.27 11.12 11.09
N GLY A 167 13.45 12.08 10.68
CA GLY A 167 13.84 13.20 9.83
C GLY A 167 14.28 14.45 10.59
N VAL A 168 14.31 15.56 9.85
CA VAL A 168 14.49 16.90 10.42
C VAL A 168 13.18 17.31 11.11
N ALA A 169 13.27 17.77 12.36
CA ALA A 169 12.11 18.32 13.07
C ALA A 169 11.73 19.68 12.47
N MET A 170 10.43 19.94 12.35
CA MET A 170 9.90 21.22 11.88
C MET A 170 10.15 22.34 12.88
N ASP A 171 10.39 23.55 12.36
CA ASP A 171 10.37 24.77 13.16
C ASP A 171 8.93 25.25 13.46
N ALA A 172 8.79 26.35 14.22
CA ALA A 172 7.49 26.87 14.62
C ALA A 172 6.66 27.44 13.45
N GLU A 173 7.31 27.98 12.42
CA GLU A 173 6.62 28.51 11.23
C GLU A 173 6.18 27.35 10.31
N GLU A 174 7.02 26.33 10.17
CA GLU A 174 6.69 25.09 9.46
C GLU A 174 5.54 24.33 10.13
N LEU A 175 5.54 24.20 11.46
CA LEU A 175 4.45 23.59 12.22
C LEU A 175 3.14 24.37 12.07
N GLN A 176 3.18 25.70 12.14
CA GLN A 176 2.01 26.55 11.94
C GLN A 176 1.44 26.39 10.52
N ARG A 177 2.30 26.45 9.50
CA ARG A 177 1.93 26.25 8.10
C ARG A 177 1.37 24.85 7.84
N ALA A 178 1.94 23.82 8.47
CA ALA A 178 1.43 22.46 8.39
C ALA A 178 0.04 22.33 9.05
N ALA A 179 -0.17 22.93 10.23
CA ALA A 179 -1.46 22.94 10.91
C ALA A 179 -2.56 23.63 10.08
N GLU A 180 -2.25 24.76 9.43
CA GLU A 180 -3.16 25.47 8.52
C GLU A 180 -3.56 24.62 7.30
N LEU A 181 -2.62 23.86 6.72
CA LEU A 181 -2.92 22.95 5.61
C LEU A 181 -3.71 21.72 6.06
N LEU A 182 -3.43 21.20 7.26
CA LEU A 182 -4.07 20.00 7.81
C LEU A 182 -5.47 20.25 8.40
N SER A 183 -5.83 21.51 8.75
CA SER A 183 -7.20 21.82 9.20
C SER A 183 -8.23 21.63 8.08
N GLY A 184 -7.83 21.85 6.83
CA GLY A 184 -8.72 21.82 5.66
C GLY A 184 -9.74 22.96 5.60
N GLU A 185 -9.65 23.94 6.50
CA GLU A 185 -10.56 25.10 6.58
C GLU A 185 -10.23 26.16 5.53
N THR A 186 -8.96 26.29 5.16
CA THR A 186 -8.51 27.22 4.12
C THR A 186 -8.68 26.59 2.74
N SER A 187 -9.35 27.28 1.82
CA SER A 187 -9.41 26.85 0.42
C SER A 187 -7.99 26.77 -0.15
N VAL A 188 -7.56 25.56 -0.57
CA VAL A 188 -6.19 25.35 -1.06
C VAL A 188 -5.93 26.22 -2.28
N ASP A 189 -5.04 27.20 -2.09
CA ASP A 189 -4.45 28.00 -3.16
C ASP A 189 -3.27 27.20 -3.74
N VAL A 190 -3.40 26.84 -5.01
CA VAL A 190 -2.39 26.02 -5.71
C VAL A 190 -1.06 26.78 -5.81
N HIS A 191 -1.08 28.10 -5.80
CA HIS A 191 0.11 28.95 -5.85
C HIS A 191 0.88 29.02 -4.51
N ARG A 192 0.27 28.61 -3.39
CA ARG A 192 0.89 28.65 -2.05
C ARG A 192 1.54 27.34 -1.61
N LEU A 193 1.55 26.32 -2.48
CA LEU A 193 2.14 25.00 -2.20
C LEU A 193 3.66 24.94 -2.44
N GLY A 194 4.28 26.03 -2.87
CA GLY A 194 5.71 26.12 -3.17
C GLY A 194 6.11 25.56 -4.54
N ASP A 195 7.41 25.59 -4.81
CA ASP A 195 8.02 25.07 -6.04
C ASP A 195 9.20 24.14 -5.68
N PRO A 196 9.10 22.80 -5.91
CA PRO A 196 7.95 22.09 -6.44
C PRO A 196 6.77 22.00 -5.43
N PRO A 197 5.50 21.87 -5.90
CA PRO A 197 4.33 21.86 -5.02
C PRO A 197 4.30 20.72 -3.98
N GLN A 198 4.27 21.07 -2.70
CA GLN A 198 4.18 20.13 -1.58
C GLN A 198 2.72 19.79 -1.22
N ILE A 199 2.08 18.98 -2.05
CA ILE A 199 0.62 18.71 -1.98
C ILE A 199 0.16 17.87 -0.77
N GLY A 200 1.06 17.16 -0.09
CA GLY A 200 0.69 16.08 0.85
C GLY A 200 -0.20 16.51 2.01
N PHE A 201 0.19 17.56 2.76
CA PHE A 201 -0.62 18.06 3.88
C PHE A 201 -1.92 18.73 3.42
N ALA A 202 -1.92 19.43 2.29
CA ALA A 202 -3.14 20.02 1.73
C ALA A 202 -4.17 18.94 1.35
N VAL A 203 -3.71 17.82 0.74
CA VAL A 203 -4.57 16.67 0.41
C VAL A 203 -5.08 16.01 1.68
N ALA A 204 -4.22 15.82 2.68
CA ALA A 204 -4.60 15.26 3.98
C ALA A 204 -5.68 16.10 4.67
N GLY A 205 -5.53 17.43 4.75
CA GLY A 205 -6.52 18.32 5.36
C GLY A 205 -7.85 18.38 4.61
N VAL A 206 -7.81 18.47 3.27
CA VAL A 206 -9.03 18.45 2.43
C VAL A 206 -9.83 17.15 2.61
N LEU A 207 -9.15 16.00 2.75
CA LEU A 207 -9.81 14.73 3.03
C LEU A 207 -10.29 14.65 4.49
N ALA A 208 -9.49 15.11 5.45
CA ALA A 208 -9.85 15.13 6.86
C ALA A 208 -11.14 15.92 7.12
N ALA A 209 -11.18 17.17 6.65
CA ALA A 209 -12.32 18.06 6.77
C ALA A 209 -13.59 17.50 6.11
N ARG A 210 -13.48 16.86 4.94
CA ARG A 210 -14.64 16.27 4.25
C ARG A 210 -15.17 15.00 4.92
N TYR A 211 -14.29 14.09 5.32
CA TYR A 211 -14.68 12.75 5.78
C TYR A 211 -14.83 12.65 7.30
N GLY A 212 -14.42 13.69 8.05
CA GLY A 212 -14.64 13.81 9.50
C GLY A 212 -13.58 13.13 10.37
N PHE A 213 -12.41 12.81 9.83
CA PHE A 213 -11.23 12.46 10.63
C PHE A 213 -10.36 13.70 10.90
N ARG A 214 -9.32 13.57 11.72
CA ARG A 214 -8.36 14.65 11.97
C ARG A 214 -6.93 14.18 11.67
N VAL A 215 -6.08 15.12 11.30
CA VAL A 215 -4.64 14.91 11.11
C VAL A 215 -3.88 16.02 11.83
N SER A 216 -2.83 15.69 12.58
CA SER A 216 -1.91 16.69 13.15
C SER A 216 -0.45 16.23 13.07
N VAL A 217 0.48 17.19 13.20
CA VAL A 217 1.94 17.00 13.24
C VAL A 217 2.58 17.77 14.41
N ASP A 218 1.78 18.10 15.43
CA ASP A 218 2.14 18.91 16.60
C ASP A 218 3.15 18.24 17.56
N SER A 219 3.41 16.96 17.35
CA SER A 219 4.12 16.08 18.28
C SER A 219 5.48 15.69 17.72
N ARG A 220 6.47 15.56 18.60
CA ARG A 220 7.82 15.11 18.21
C ARG A 220 7.90 13.58 18.18
N SER A 221 8.54 13.04 17.15
CA SER A 221 8.85 11.61 17.08
C SER A 221 9.88 11.21 18.14
N PRO A 222 9.79 9.99 18.73
CA PRO A 222 10.82 9.42 19.59
C PRO A 222 12.20 9.34 18.92
N TYR A 223 12.23 9.29 17.58
CA TYR A 223 13.45 9.24 16.77
C TYR A 223 14.00 10.63 16.39
N GLY A 224 13.44 11.70 16.96
CA GLY A 224 13.94 13.07 16.88
C GLY A 224 13.33 13.94 15.77
N GLY A 225 12.67 13.32 14.79
CA GLY A 225 11.93 13.96 13.72
C GLY A 225 10.48 14.29 14.09
N VAL A 226 9.55 14.13 13.15
CA VAL A 226 8.13 14.51 13.28
C VAL A 226 7.25 13.29 13.55
N ARG A 227 6.22 13.46 14.39
CA ARG A 227 5.12 12.49 14.54
C ARG A 227 3.88 13.04 13.85
N ALA A 228 3.42 12.38 12.79
CA ALA A 228 2.08 12.62 12.25
C ALA A 228 1.05 11.72 12.96
N VAL A 229 -0.14 12.25 13.24
CA VAL A 229 -1.24 11.50 13.89
C VAL A 229 -2.51 11.62 13.06
N VAL A 230 -3.03 10.51 12.57
CA VAL A 230 -4.35 10.42 11.93
C VAL A 230 -5.35 9.86 12.94
N PHE A 231 -6.28 10.68 13.40
CA PHE A 231 -7.32 10.28 14.33
C PHE A 231 -8.63 9.97 13.61
N LEU A 232 -9.06 8.70 13.68
CA LEU A 232 -10.32 8.20 13.13
C LEU A 232 -11.36 8.09 14.26
N PRO A 233 -12.40 8.95 14.30
CA PRO A 233 -13.48 8.80 15.28
C PRO A 233 -14.29 7.53 15.02
N SER A 234 -14.96 7.04 16.07
CA SER A 234 -15.76 5.79 16.04
C SER A 234 -16.81 5.74 14.92
N ALA A 235 -17.33 6.89 14.47
CA ALA A 235 -18.26 6.98 13.34
C ALA A 235 -17.66 6.64 11.96
N LEU A 236 -16.33 6.48 11.86
CA LEU A 236 -15.62 5.95 10.69
C LEU A 236 -15.20 4.48 10.86
N LEU A 237 -15.42 3.91 12.05
CA LEU A 237 -15.00 2.57 12.41
C LEU A 237 -16.20 1.60 12.40
N THR A 238 -15.90 0.33 12.16
CA THR A 238 -16.83 -0.80 12.21
C THR A 238 -16.11 -2.02 12.78
N THR A 239 -16.82 -3.10 13.08
CA THR A 239 -16.18 -4.41 13.26
C THR A 239 -15.47 -4.80 11.96
N VAL A 240 -14.39 -5.57 12.07
CA VAL A 240 -13.77 -6.20 10.89
C VAL A 240 -14.84 -7.08 10.26
N PRO A 241 -15.08 -7.02 8.93
CA PRO A 241 -15.91 -8.02 8.28
C PRO A 241 -15.31 -9.40 8.56
N ASP A 242 -16.12 -10.36 8.99
CA ASP A 242 -15.71 -11.75 8.96
C ASP A 242 -15.51 -12.10 7.49
N ASP A 243 -14.26 -12.14 7.07
CA ASP A 243 -13.85 -12.66 5.76
C ASP A 243 -14.42 -14.08 5.68
N PRO A 244 -15.32 -14.41 4.73
CA PRO A 244 -15.86 -15.76 4.61
C PRO A 244 -14.71 -16.66 4.17
N ARG A 245 -14.00 -17.21 5.16
CA ARG A 245 -12.92 -18.16 4.96
C ARG A 245 -13.47 -19.24 4.04
N PRO A 246 -12.89 -19.44 2.84
CA PRO A 246 -13.45 -20.41 1.89
C PRO A 246 -13.55 -21.75 2.59
N GLU A 247 -14.79 -22.23 2.72
CA GLU A 247 -15.09 -23.49 3.38
C GLU A 247 -14.27 -24.57 2.65
N PRO A 248 -13.51 -25.42 3.36
CA PRO A 248 -12.63 -26.39 2.71
C PRO A 248 -13.47 -27.25 1.77
N ALA A 249 -13.20 -27.12 0.47
CA ALA A 249 -14.00 -27.75 -0.57
C ALA A 249 -14.15 -29.25 -0.25
N PRO A 250 -15.36 -29.82 -0.37
CA PRO A 250 -15.58 -31.22 -0.08
C PRO A 250 -14.61 -32.07 -0.92
N PRO A 251 -14.00 -33.12 -0.33
CA PRO A 251 -13.01 -33.91 -1.04
C PRO A 251 -13.61 -34.48 -2.33
N PRO A 252 -12.86 -34.48 -3.45
CA PRO A 252 -13.38 -34.99 -4.71
C PRO A 252 -13.81 -36.45 -4.54
N PRO A 253 -14.90 -36.87 -5.23
CA PRO A 253 -15.32 -38.26 -5.19
C PRO A 253 -14.17 -39.17 -5.68
N PRO A 254 -13.99 -40.36 -5.07
CA PRO A 254 -12.90 -41.24 -5.46
C PRO A 254 -13.04 -41.64 -6.94
N ALA A 255 -11.98 -41.43 -7.71
CA ALA A 255 -11.95 -41.77 -9.12
C ALA A 255 -12.12 -43.29 -9.30
N GLU A 256 -13.17 -43.69 -10.02
CA GLU A 256 -13.34 -45.08 -10.42
C GLU A 256 -12.19 -45.48 -11.35
N THR A 257 -11.34 -46.39 -10.87
CA THR A 257 -10.22 -46.91 -11.64
C THR A 257 -10.75 -47.93 -12.65
N SER A 258 -10.93 -47.50 -13.89
CA SER A 258 -11.13 -48.44 -15.01
C SER A 258 -9.93 -49.37 -15.12
N ALA A 259 -10.15 -50.64 -14.82
CA ALA A 259 -9.15 -51.69 -14.96
C ALA A 259 -9.03 -52.10 -16.44
N GLU A 260 -8.14 -51.46 -17.20
CA GLU A 260 -7.70 -52.00 -18.48
C GLU A 260 -6.60 -53.04 -18.26
N THR A 261 -6.93 -54.29 -18.60
CA THR A 261 -6.04 -55.45 -18.57
C THR A 261 -4.93 -55.30 -19.60
N SER A 262 -3.67 -55.38 -19.15
CA SER A 262 -2.50 -55.55 -20.02
C SER A 262 -1.71 -56.77 -19.55
N ASP A 263 -1.84 -57.86 -20.29
CA ASP A 263 -1.15 -59.13 -20.05
C ASP A 263 -0.02 -59.31 -21.08
N LYS A 264 1.24 -59.36 -20.60
CA LYS A 264 2.29 -60.27 -21.12
C LYS A 264 3.64 -60.15 -20.39
N ASP A 265 4.15 -61.32 -20.06
CA ASP A 265 5.49 -61.66 -19.55
C ASP A 265 6.68 -61.01 -20.28
N ALA A 266 7.74 -60.66 -19.53
CA ALA A 266 8.97 -61.48 -19.48
C ALA A 266 10.03 -60.97 -18.48
N ALA A 267 10.69 -61.93 -17.81
CA ALA A 267 11.95 -61.90 -17.05
C ALA A 267 13.08 -60.99 -17.61
N ALA A 268 14.14 -60.56 -16.90
CA ALA A 268 14.55 -60.47 -15.48
C ALA A 268 15.83 -59.55 -15.46
N ASP A 269 16.71 -59.41 -14.46
CA ASP A 269 16.96 -60.02 -13.14
C ASP A 269 17.76 -59.02 -12.24
N GLY A 270 18.00 -59.33 -10.97
CA GLY A 270 18.89 -58.56 -10.08
C GLY A 270 19.52 -59.39 -8.96
N PRO A 271 20.86 -59.40 -8.77
CA PRO A 271 21.52 -60.39 -7.93
C PRO A 271 21.23 -60.23 -6.43
N SER A 272 20.63 -61.26 -5.84
CA SER A 272 20.35 -61.38 -4.41
C SER A 272 21.16 -62.53 -3.77
N THR A 273 21.62 -62.35 -2.53
CA THR A 273 22.30 -63.40 -1.76
C THR A 273 21.31 -64.29 -1.03
N ALA A 274 21.67 -65.56 -0.80
CA ALA A 274 20.83 -66.68 -0.31
C ALA A 274 20.15 -66.56 1.08
N GLY A 275 19.97 -65.35 1.61
CA GLY A 275 19.30 -65.07 2.89
C GLY A 275 18.17 -64.02 2.84
N GLY A 276 17.83 -63.45 1.67
CA GLY A 276 16.55 -62.75 1.47
C GLY A 276 16.28 -61.44 2.25
N LEU A 277 17.30 -60.71 2.73
CA LEU A 277 17.12 -59.39 3.36
C LEU A 277 17.80 -58.24 2.54
N PRO A 278 17.20 -57.03 2.47
CA PRO A 278 17.78 -55.90 1.74
C PRO A 278 19.04 -55.31 2.42
N LYS A 279 20.09 -55.01 1.65
CA LYS A 279 21.26 -54.26 2.14
C LYS A 279 20.97 -52.76 2.20
N ARG A 280 21.02 -52.21 3.41
CA ARG A 280 20.92 -50.77 3.71
C ARG A 280 22.23 -50.05 3.32
N SER A 281 22.19 -49.13 2.36
CA SER A 281 23.33 -48.29 2.01
C SER A 281 23.55 -47.18 3.05
N ARG A 282 24.83 -46.87 3.35
CA ARG A 282 25.20 -45.74 4.21
C ARG A 282 25.47 -44.51 3.35
N VAL A 283 24.77 -43.41 3.64
CA VAL A 283 25.13 -42.08 3.14
C VAL A 283 26.31 -41.56 3.96
N THR A 284 27.41 -41.22 3.30
CA THR A 284 28.58 -40.59 3.93
C THR A 284 28.37 -39.08 4.04
N VAL A 285 28.34 -38.56 5.26
CA VAL A 285 28.36 -37.11 5.53
C VAL A 285 29.79 -36.60 5.37
N ALA A 286 30.00 -35.56 4.57
CA ALA A 286 31.30 -34.91 4.40
C ALA A 286 31.52 -33.84 5.48
N GLU A 287 32.58 -33.99 6.28
CA GLU A 287 32.98 -32.99 7.28
C GLU A 287 33.56 -31.73 6.61
N ARG A 288 33.16 -30.54 7.07
CA ARG A 288 33.92 -29.30 6.86
C ARG A 288 34.71 -28.96 8.13
N ARG A 289 36.03 -29.08 8.09
CA ARG A 289 36.95 -28.41 9.03
C ARG A 289 37.35 -27.04 8.49
N GLY A 290 37.56 -26.08 9.39
CA GLY A 290 37.89 -24.68 9.04
C GLY A 290 39.32 -24.25 9.39
N GLY A 291 39.55 -22.94 9.28
CA GLY A 291 40.84 -22.24 9.44
C GLY A 291 41.21 -21.49 8.15
N THR A 292 41.75 -20.26 8.15
CA THR A 292 42.23 -19.41 9.25
C THR A 292 42.14 -17.90 8.92
N THR A 293 42.33 -17.07 9.94
CA THR A 293 42.44 -15.60 10.01
C THR A 293 43.20 -14.86 8.90
N GLY A 294 42.73 -13.63 8.57
CA GLY A 294 43.45 -12.57 7.86
C GLY A 294 42.95 -11.18 8.33
N ALA A 295 43.82 -10.16 8.32
CA ALA A 295 43.64 -8.87 9.02
C ALA A 295 42.86 -7.80 8.19
N PRO A 296 42.50 -6.62 8.75
CA PRO A 296 41.41 -5.78 8.24
C PRO A 296 41.82 -4.78 7.15
N GLY A 297 40.89 -4.48 6.25
CA GLY A 297 41.00 -3.42 5.25
C GLY A 297 39.63 -2.85 4.84
N GLU A 298 39.47 -1.55 5.06
CA GLU A 298 38.74 -0.55 4.26
C GLU A 298 37.24 -0.76 3.87
N GLY A 299 36.42 0.21 4.29
CA GLY A 299 35.35 0.82 3.50
C GLY A 299 34.37 -0.10 2.75
N LYS A 300 33.46 -0.76 3.48
CA LYS A 300 32.32 -1.45 2.84
C LYS A 300 31.11 -0.52 2.71
N GLU A 301 30.78 -0.15 1.47
CA GLU A 301 29.42 0.26 1.10
C GLU A 301 28.39 -0.78 1.61
N PRO A 302 27.18 -0.34 2.01
CA PRO A 302 26.14 -1.26 2.45
C PRO A 302 25.72 -2.16 1.28
N ALA A 303 26.01 -3.46 1.42
CA ALA A 303 25.64 -4.45 0.42
C ALA A 303 24.12 -4.44 0.18
N ALA A 304 23.71 -4.30 -1.09
CA ALA A 304 22.33 -4.47 -1.48
C ALA A 304 21.81 -5.85 -1.02
N ARG A 305 20.65 -5.86 -0.35
CA ARG A 305 19.93 -7.11 -0.04
C ARG A 305 19.72 -7.89 -1.34
N PRO A 306 19.87 -9.22 -1.36
CA PRO A 306 19.75 -10.00 -2.59
C PRO A 306 18.35 -9.81 -3.18
N ALA A 307 18.26 -9.50 -4.49
CA ALA A 307 17.02 -9.08 -5.16
C ALA A 307 15.82 -10.03 -4.93
N ARG A 308 16.08 -11.33 -4.79
CA ARG A 308 15.08 -12.36 -4.45
C ARG A 308 14.40 -12.16 -3.09
N GLU A 309 15.09 -11.61 -2.10
CA GLU A 309 14.55 -11.37 -0.77
C GLU A 309 13.60 -10.15 -0.78
N THR A 310 13.97 -9.09 -1.54
CA THR A 310 13.06 -7.98 -1.84
C THR A 310 11.86 -8.44 -2.68
N ALA A 311 12.06 -9.26 -3.72
CA ALA A 311 10.99 -9.81 -4.55
C ALA A 311 10.05 -10.75 -3.76
N ALA A 312 10.57 -11.56 -2.84
CA ALA A 312 9.77 -12.40 -1.95
C ALA A 312 8.94 -11.56 -0.96
N GLY A 313 9.52 -10.51 -0.37
CA GLY A 313 8.82 -9.56 0.48
C GLY A 313 7.71 -8.82 -0.27
N LEU A 314 8.02 -8.27 -1.44
CA LEU A 314 7.07 -7.67 -2.40
C LEU A 314 5.93 -8.63 -2.71
N GLY A 315 6.24 -9.86 -3.14
CA GLY A 315 5.23 -10.84 -3.59
C GLY A 315 4.33 -11.33 -2.46
N ALA A 316 4.86 -11.57 -1.26
CA ALA A 316 4.06 -11.94 -0.09
C ALA A 316 3.11 -10.82 0.34
N TRP A 317 3.59 -9.58 0.30
CA TRP A 317 2.81 -8.40 0.65
C TRP A 317 1.78 -8.01 -0.42
N GLN A 318 2.13 -8.13 -1.71
CA GLN A 318 1.19 -7.92 -2.81
C GLN A 318 0.06 -8.94 -2.82
N ARG A 319 0.30 -10.22 -2.47
CA ARG A 319 -0.79 -11.19 -2.29
C ARG A 319 -1.81 -10.71 -1.25
N GLY A 320 -1.33 -10.13 -0.14
CA GLY A 320 -2.21 -9.50 0.86
C GLY A 320 -2.98 -8.26 0.37
N THR A 321 -2.38 -7.42 -0.49
CA THR A 321 -3.11 -6.28 -1.09
C THR A 321 -3.97 -6.65 -2.29
N ARG A 322 -3.78 -7.84 -2.88
CA ARG A 322 -4.67 -8.42 -3.89
C ARG A 322 -5.88 -9.09 -3.26
N SER A 323 -5.73 -9.85 -2.18
CA SER A 323 -6.89 -10.41 -1.46
C SER A 323 -7.83 -9.30 -0.95
N GLY A 324 -7.28 -8.21 -0.40
CA GLY A 324 -8.06 -7.01 -0.04
C GLY A 324 -8.60 -6.19 -1.22
N ARG A 325 -8.27 -6.53 -2.48
CA ARG A 325 -8.85 -5.93 -3.70
C ARG A 325 -9.91 -6.84 -4.34
N ALA A 326 -9.64 -8.14 -4.46
CA ALA A 326 -10.56 -9.13 -5.03
C ALA A 326 -11.84 -9.28 -4.19
N ALA A 327 -11.73 -9.25 -2.85
CA ALA A 327 -12.89 -9.24 -1.94
C ALA A 327 -13.80 -8.00 -2.10
N ALA A 328 -13.41 -7.00 -2.90
CA ALA A 328 -14.25 -5.85 -3.26
C ALA A 328 -14.88 -5.95 -4.66
N GLU A 329 -14.57 -7.00 -5.43
CA GLU A 329 -15.15 -7.25 -6.77
C GLU A 329 -16.22 -8.38 -6.70
N ASP A 330 -16.04 -9.39 -5.85
CA ASP A 330 -17.01 -10.49 -5.66
C ASP A 330 -18.28 -10.08 -4.87
N GLY A 331 -18.33 -8.86 -4.31
CA GLY A 331 -19.42 -8.39 -3.44
C GLY A 331 -20.63 -7.78 -4.15
N ASP A 332 -20.59 -7.61 -5.47
CA ASP A 332 -21.58 -6.85 -6.26
C ASP A 332 -22.60 -7.78 -6.99
N GLY A 333 -22.78 -9.00 -6.46
CA GLY A 333 -23.24 -10.17 -7.22
C GLY A 333 -24.38 -11.03 -6.67
N ASP A 334 -25.23 -10.55 -5.74
CA ASP A 334 -26.59 -11.09 -5.60
C ASP A 334 -27.57 -10.09 -4.96
N GLY A 335 -28.81 -10.04 -5.42
CA GLY A 335 -29.81 -9.10 -4.88
C GLY A 335 -30.91 -8.56 -5.79
N ASP A 336 -31.14 -9.09 -7.00
CA ASP A 336 -32.35 -8.77 -7.77
C ASP A 336 -33.48 -9.76 -7.47
N GLY A 337 -34.10 -9.55 -6.31
CA GLY A 337 -35.31 -10.26 -5.87
C GLY A 337 -36.42 -9.26 -5.54
N ARG A 338 -37.36 -9.08 -6.48
CA ARG A 338 -38.61 -8.33 -6.27
C ARG A 338 -39.78 -8.93 -7.05
N PRO A 339 -41.03 -8.69 -6.62
CA PRO A 339 -41.50 -8.26 -5.29
C PRO A 339 -42.20 -9.39 -4.50
#